data_AF-A0A831JXI8-F1
#
_entry.id   AF-A0A831JXI8-F1
#
_cell.length_a   1.000
_cell.length_b   1.000
_cell.length_c   1.000
_cell.angle_alpha   90.00
_cell.angle_beta   90.00
_cell.angle_gamma   90.00
#
_symmetry.space_group_name_H-M   'P 1'
#
loop_
_entity.id
_entity.type
_entity.pdbx_description
1 polymer ?
#
loop_
_entity_poly.entity_id
_entity_poly.type
_entity_poly.pdbx_seq_one_letter_code
_entity_poly.pdbx_strand_id
1 'polypeptide(L)' 'MQQRNTDDLVPPSFNIGEILKTIREKGLRGAMDDPRMGPHVHLFVILCIIFLVTIIIMGASLLS' A
#
# COMPACT_ATOMS: atom_id res chain seq x y z
N MET A 1 17.09 -10.61 -36.19
CA MET A 1 16.25 -11.04 -35.06
C MET A 1 16.55 -10.12 -33.89
N GLN A 2 15.65 -9.20 -33.58
CA GLN A 2 15.87 -8.16 -32.57
C GLN A 2 15.39 -8.68 -31.21
N GLN A 3 16.33 -8.94 -30.31
CA GLN A 3 16.09 -9.44 -28.96
C GLN A 3 15.24 -8.40 -28.20
N ARG A 4 13.92 -8.61 -28.13
CA ARG A 4 13.02 -7.82 -27.28
C ARG A 4 13.45 -8.11 -25.85
N ASN A 5 14.11 -7.13 -25.24
CA ASN A 5 14.47 -7.15 -23.84
C ASN A 5 13.18 -7.35 -23.02
N THR A 6 13.06 -8.51 -22.37
CA THR A 6 11.90 -8.90 -21.54
C THR A 6 12.07 -8.47 -20.08
N ASP A 7 13.02 -7.59 -19.77
CA ASP A 7 13.27 -7.13 -18.41
C ASP A 7 12.26 -6.05 -17.95
N ASP A 8 11.42 -5.54 -18.85
CA ASP A 8 10.35 -4.57 -18.55
C ASP A 8 9.04 -5.19 -18.01
N LEU A 9 8.99 -6.51 -17.82
CA LEU A 9 7.80 -7.23 -17.36
C LEU A 9 7.86 -7.66 -15.88
N VAL A 10 8.79 -7.11 -15.09
CA VAL A 10 8.77 -7.30 -13.64
C VAL A 10 7.80 -6.28 -13.06
N PRO A 11 6.60 -6.68 -12.57
CA PRO A 11 5.77 -5.76 -11.83
C PRO A 11 6.61 -5.22 -10.67
N PRO A 12 6.62 -3.90 -10.43
CA PRO A 12 7.40 -3.33 -9.34
C PRO A 12 7.07 -4.10 -8.07
N SER A 13 8.09 -4.64 -7.42
CA SER A 13 7.92 -5.49 -6.26
C SER A 13 7.13 -4.71 -5.21
N PHE A 14 5.96 -5.22 -4.85
CA PHE A 14 5.07 -4.61 -3.87
C PHE A 14 5.72 -4.74 -2.48
N ASN A 15 6.63 -3.84 -2.17
CA ASN A 15 7.31 -3.80 -0.89
C ASN A 15 6.53 -2.92 0.07
N ILE A 16 5.81 -3.56 0.98
CA ILE A 16 5.09 -2.89 2.08
C ILE A 16 6.04 -1.96 2.86
N GLY A 17 7.31 -2.36 3.00
CA GLY A 17 8.35 -1.53 3.62
C GLY A 17 8.65 -0.24 2.86
N GLU A 18 8.63 -0.26 1.52
CA GLU A 18 8.76 0.97 0.72
C GLU A 18 7.53 1.85 0.83
N ILE A 19 6.32 1.27 0.78
CA ILE A 19 5.06 2.02 0.94
C ILE A 19 5.04 2.74 2.30
N LEU A 20 5.42 2.04 3.37
CA LEU A 20 5.46 2.62 4.71
C LEU A 20 6.55 3.71 4.82
N LYS A 21 7.71 3.52 4.17
CA LYS A 21 8.77 4.52 4.08
C LYS A 21 8.32 5.75 3.30
N THR A 22 7.68 5.58 2.14
CA THR A 22 7.14 6.69 1.33
C THR A 22 6.04 7.44 2.04
N ILE A 23 5.13 6.75 2.74
CA ILE A 23 4.10 7.38 3.57
C ILE A 23 4.74 8.16 4.73
N ARG A 24 5.80 7.63 5.34
CA ARG A 24 6.53 8.31 6.41
C ARG A 24 7.32 9.53 5.91
N GLU A 25 7.92 9.45 4.74
CA GLU A 25 8.76 10.51 4.16
C GLU A 25 7.95 11.61 3.46
N LYS A 26 6.89 11.26 2.73
CA LYS A 26 6.06 12.21 1.94
C LYS A 26 4.70 12.53 2.58
N GLY A 27 4.32 11.81 3.64
CA GLY A 27 2.97 11.87 4.22
C GLY A 27 1.94 11.12 3.37
N LEU A 28 0.82 10.72 3.99
CA LEU A 28 -0.26 9.97 3.34
C LEU A 28 -0.77 10.67 2.06
N ARG A 29 -0.86 12.00 2.12
CA ARG A 29 -1.35 12.84 1.01
C ARG A 29 -0.32 12.95 -0.12
N GLY A 30 0.97 13.10 0.20
CA GLY A 30 2.04 13.13 -0.80
C GLY A 30 2.34 11.75 -1.42
N ALA A 31 2.04 10.67 -0.71
CA ALA A 31 2.12 9.30 -1.22
C ALA A 31 0.92 8.93 -2.11
N MET A 32 -0.29 9.46 -1.83
CA MET A 32 -1.47 9.32 -2.70
C MET A 32 -1.38 10.13 -3.99
N ASP A 33 -0.70 11.28 -3.97
CA ASP A 33 -0.50 12.14 -5.14
C ASP A 33 0.60 11.61 -6.08
N ASP A 34 1.36 10.60 -5.66
CA ASP A 34 2.45 10.02 -6.45
C ASP A 34 1.88 9.19 -7.62
N PRO A 35 2.14 9.53 -8.88
CA PRO A 35 1.50 8.88 -10.04
C PRO A 35 1.88 7.40 -10.22
N ARG A 36 2.96 6.93 -9.57
CA ARG A 36 3.39 5.52 -9.63
C ARG A 36 2.96 4.71 -8.41
N MET A 37 2.87 5.34 -7.24
CA MET A 37 2.57 4.68 -5.97
C MET A 37 1.15 4.96 -5.43
N GLY A 38 0.43 5.94 -5.99
CA GLY A 38 -0.89 6.37 -5.53
C GLY A 38 -1.92 5.23 -5.41
N PRO A 39 -2.09 4.35 -6.42
CA PRO A 39 -3.02 3.23 -6.32
C PRO A 39 -2.63 2.22 -5.22
N HIS A 40 -1.32 2.00 -5.02
CA HIS A 40 -0.82 1.05 -4.01
C HIS A 40 -0.98 1.61 -2.59
N VAL A 41 -0.71 2.89 -2.40
CA VAL A 41 -0.92 3.60 -1.14
C VAL A 41 -2.41 3.62 -0.79
N HIS A 42 -3.29 3.87 -1.76
CA HIS A 42 -4.73 3.85 -1.56
C HIS A 42 -5.23 2.47 -1.07
N LEU A 43 -4.79 1.40 -1.73
CA LEU A 43 -5.15 0.02 -1.38
C LEU A 43 -4.62 -0.36 0.02
N PHE A 44 -3.41 0.07 0.36
CA PHE A 44 -2.82 -0.12 1.68
C PHE A 44 -3.60 0.61 2.78
N VAL A 45 -4.02 1.85 2.54
CA VAL A 45 -4.82 2.64 3.48
C VAL A 45 -6.18 1.99 3.73
N ILE A 46 -6.87 1.56 2.67
CA ILE A 46 -8.15 0.84 2.80
C ILE A 46 -7.95 -0.43 3.66
N LEU A 47 -6.90 -1.20 3.38
CA LEU A 47 -6.59 -2.40 4.16
C LEU A 47 -6.34 -2.09 5.63
N CYS A 48 -5.56 -1.04 5.95
CA CYS A 48 -5.34 -0.59 7.31
C CYS A 48 -6.64 -0.18 8.02
N ILE A 49 -7.55 0.51 7.32
CA ILE A 49 -8.85 0.92 7.88
C ILE A 49 -9.70 -0.32 8.19
N ILE A 50 -9.82 -1.26 7.25
CA ILE A 50 -10.58 -2.50 7.46
C ILE A 50 -10.01 -3.29 8.64
N PHE A 51 -8.68 -3.38 8.72
CA PHE A 51 -7.99 -4.06 9.81
C PHE A 51 -8.27 -3.39 11.17
N LEU A 52 -8.18 -2.06 11.25
CA LEU A 52 -8.51 -1.30 12.47
C LEU A 52 -9.97 -1.49 12.88
N VAL A 53 -10.92 -1.39 11.94
CA VAL A 53 -12.35 -1.62 12.20
C VAL A 53 -12.59 -3.02 12.72
N THR A 54 -11.96 -4.02 12.11
CA THR A 54 -12.05 -5.42 12.55
C THR A 54 -11.57 -5.59 13.99
N ILE A 55 -10.43 -4.98 14.34
CA ILE A 55 -9.89 -5.02 15.71
C ILE A 55 -10.85 -4.33 16.69
N ILE A 56 -11.41 -3.17 16.32
CA ILE A 56 -12.35 -2.44 17.17
C ILE A 56 -13.60 -3.27 17.45
N ILE A 57 -14.18 -3.89 16.41
CA ILE A 57 -15.37 -4.76 16.55
C ILE A 57 -15.03 -5.97 17.41
N MET A 58 -13.93 -6.66 17.12
CA MET A 58 -13.51 -7.85 17.87
C MET A 58 -13.20 -7.50 19.33
N GLY A 59 -12.55 -6.37 19.58
CA GLY A 59 -12.28 -5.85 20.92
C GLY A 59 -13.55 -5.47 21.67
N ALA A 60 -14.50 -4.80 21.00
CA ALA A 60 -15.81 -4.49 21.59
C ALA A 60 -16.61 -5.75 21.92
N SER A 61 -16.55 -6.79 21.08
CA SER A 61 -17.18 -8.09 21.33
C SER A 61 -16.51 -8.88 22.46
N LEU A 62 -15.21 -8.68 22.71
CA LEU A 62 -14.49 -9.30 23.83
C LEU A 62 -14.71 -8.56 25.15
N LEU A 63 -15.04 -7.26 25.09
CA LEU A 63 -15.29 -6.42 26.26
C LEU A 63 -16.76 -6.46 26.72
N SER A 64 -17.67 -6.90 25.85
CA SER A 64 -19.09 -7.08 26.12
C SER A 64 -19.42 -8.48 26.59
#